data_AF-A0A2E8JGQ7-F1
#
_entry.id   AF-A0A2E8JGQ7-F1
#
_cell.length_a   1.000
_cell.length_b   1.000
_cell.length_c   1.000
_cell.angle_alpha   90.00
_cell.angle_beta   90.00
_cell.angle_gamma   90.00
#
_symmetry.space_group_name_H-M   'P 1'
#
loop_
_entity.id
_entity.type
_entity.pdbx_description
1 polymer ?
#
loop_
_entity_poly.entity_id
_entity_poly.type
_entity_poly.pdbx_seq_one_letter_code
_entity_poly.pdbx_strand_id
1 'polypeptide(L)'
;MIEEKTATQEYLDILLLYFEEEIIGEGYFLGLAKRFPDQDQCEKMTYLAKVERCAAERVRPLLQKYGLKPRLDTELFKSAEKDIKQSFSLGWIGLIDYMVESYPNYMPEFKALEAMAPSEDIVYLKRLTAHEFAAIEFATLEQAGDKDSLRPLLVYIADE
;
A
#
# COMPACT_ATOMS: atom_id res chain seq x y z
N MET A 1 -11.05 -17.87 27.92
CA MET A 1 -12.10 -17.59 26.92
C MET A 1 -11.56 -16.45 26.09
N ILE A 2 -11.35 -16.65 24.79
CA ILE A 2 -10.98 -15.55 23.90
C ILE A 2 -12.31 -14.87 23.58
N GLU A 3 -12.45 -13.61 23.97
CA GLU A 3 -13.61 -12.80 23.62
C GLU A 3 -13.65 -12.66 22.09
N GLU A 4 -14.69 -13.16 21.44
CA GLU A 4 -14.88 -12.95 20.01
C GLU A 4 -15.18 -11.45 19.79
N LYS A 5 -14.18 -10.71 19.31
CA LYS A 5 -14.40 -9.34 18.83
C LYS A 5 -15.33 -9.37 17.63
N THR A 6 -16.47 -8.69 17.73
CA THR A 6 -17.35 -8.42 16.61
C THR A 6 -16.86 -7.18 15.85
N ALA A 7 -17.13 -7.12 14.55
CA ALA A 7 -16.76 -5.96 13.73
C ALA A 7 -17.52 -4.71 14.19
N THR A 8 -16.79 -3.69 14.62
CA THR A 8 -17.36 -2.39 14.99
C THR A 8 -17.52 -1.51 13.74
N GLN A 9 -18.38 -0.49 13.79
CA GLN A 9 -18.50 0.46 12.68
C GLN A 9 -17.18 1.17 12.39
N GLU A 10 -16.43 1.53 13.43
CA GLU A 10 -15.11 2.16 13.31
C GLU A 10 -14.12 1.26 12.53
N TYR A 11 -14.11 -0.04 12.83
CA TYR A 11 -13.29 -1.00 12.09
C TYR A 11 -13.69 -1.06 10.61
N LEU A 12 -14.99 -1.07 10.31
CA LEU A 12 -15.50 -1.12 8.93
C LEU A 12 -15.17 0.14 8.13
N ASP A 13 -15.26 1.31 8.77
CA ASP A 13 -14.94 2.59 8.15
C ASP A 13 -13.44 2.68 7.81
N ILE A 14 -12.57 2.25 8.74
CA ILE A 14 -11.11 2.22 8.50
C ILE A 14 -10.73 1.16 7.46
N LEU A 15 -11.35 -0.03 7.52
CA LEU A 15 -11.11 -1.08 6.51
C LEU A 15 -11.46 -0.59 5.10
N LEU A 16 -12.59 0.10 4.94
CA LEU A 16 -12.98 0.69 3.66
C LEU A 16 -12.00 1.77 3.23
N LEU A 17 -11.60 2.67 4.16
CA LEU A 17 -10.62 3.71 3.90
C LEU A 17 -9.31 3.10 3.39
N TYR A 18 -8.77 2.11 4.07
CA TYR A 18 -7.48 1.52 3.71
C TYR A 18 -7.56 0.80 2.37
N PHE A 19 -8.62 0.04 2.10
CA PHE A 19 -8.83 -0.52 0.77
C PHE A 19 -8.78 0.57 -0.31
N GLU A 20 -9.44 1.70 -0.10
CA GLU A 20 -9.42 2.80 -1.06
C GLU A 20 -8.04 3.46 -1.16
N GLU A 21 -7.31 3.60 -0.05
CA GLU A 21 -5.94 4.13 -0.01
C GLU A 21 -4.97 3.25 -0.80
N GLU A 22 -5.07 1.92 -0.74
CA GLU A 22 -4.26 1.03 -1.59
C GLU A 22 -4.53 1.28 -3.09
N ILE A 23 -5.79 1.49 -3.47
CA ILE A 23 -6.13 1.82 -4.87
C ILE A 23 -5.60 3.21 -5.25
N ILE A 24 -5.62 4.17 -4.33
CA ILE A 24 -4.98 5.48 -4.53
C ILE A 24 -3.46 5.31 -4.71
N GLY A 25 -2.82 4.47 -3.89
CA GLY A 25 -1.40 4.13 -3.95
C GLY A 25 -1.00 3.53 -5.29
N GLU A 26 -1.79 2.58 -5.82
CA GLU A 26 -1.56 2.06 -7.17
C GLU A 26 -1.61 3.17 -8.22
N GLY A 27 -2.65 4.01 -8.18
CA GLY A 27 -2.80 5.15 -9.09
C GLY A 27 -1.63 6.13 -8.99
N TYR A 28 -1.16 6.38 -7.77
CA TYR A 28 -0.01 7.21 -7.45
C TYR A 28 1.27 6.68 -8.11
N PHE A 29 1.61 5.42 -7.88
CA PHE A 29 2.83 4.82 -8.43
C PHE A 29 2.77 4.64 -9.95
N LEU A 30 1.63 4.23 -10.52
CA LEU A 30 1.46 4.21 -11.98
C LEU A 30 1.57 5.62 -12.59
N GLY A 31 1.11 6.64 -11.86
CA GLY A 31 1.25 8.03 -12.24
C GLY A 31 2.70 8.51 -12.26
N LEU A 32 3.51 8.07 -11.30
CA LEU A 32 4.95 8.33 -11.24
C LEU A 32 5.71 7.56 -12.31
N ALA A 33 5.40 6.27 -12.52
CA ALA A 33 6.01 5.43 -13.55
C ALA A 33 5.93 6.07 -14.94
N LYS A 34 4.80 6.70 -15.27
CA LYS A 34 4.59 7.42 -16.54
C LYS A 34 5.41 8.70 -16.68
N ARG A 35 5.93 9.26 -15.58
CA ARG A 35 6.62 10.57 -15.55
C ARG A 35 8.13 10.44 -15.44
N PHE A 36 8.63 9.40 -14.76
CA PHE A 36 10.06 9.16 -14.69
C PHE A 36 10.60 8.71 -16.06
N PRO A 37 11.66 9.36 -16.59
CA PRO A 37 12.19 9.06 -17.93
C PRO A 37 13.12 7.84 -17.94
N ASP A 38 13.65 7.44 -16.78
CA ASP A 38 14.52 6.30 -16.63
C ASP A 38 13.70 5.00 -16.56
N GLN A 39 14.12 3.99 -17.33
CA GLN A 39 13.37 2.74 -17.46
C GLN A 39 13.37 1.91 -16.17
N ASP A 40 14.46 1.91 -15.42
CA ASP A 40 14.57 1.21 -14.14
C ASP A 40 13.67 1.87 -13.08
N GLN A 41 13.64 3.20 -13.04
CA GLN A 41 12.72 3.95 -12.17
C GLN A 41 11.25 3.70 -12.51
N CYS A 42 10.92 3.67 -13.80
CA CYS A 42 9.58 3.33 -14.28
C CYS A 42 9.18 1.91 -13.87
N GLU A 43 10.08 0.94 -14.01
CA GLU A 43 9.86 -0.44 -13.59
C GLU A 43 9.63 -0.55 -12.07
N LYS A 44 10.46 0.10 -11.26
CA LYS A 44 10.31 0.14 -9.80
C LYS A 44 8.98 0.71 -9.34
N MET A 45 8.55 1.83 -9.91
CA MET A 45 7.24 2.40 -9.64
C MET A 45 6.11 1.46 -10.09
N THR A 46 6.28 0.75 -11.20
CA THR A 46 5.30 -0.24 -11.67
C THR A 46 5.17 -1.42 -10.69
N TYR A 47 6.26 -1.86 -10.05
CA TYR A 47 6.19 -2.92 -9.04
C TYR A 47 5.56 -2.45 -7.73
N LEU A 48 5.83 -1.22 -7.27
CA LEU A 48 5.12 -0.66 -6.13
C LEU A 48 3.61 -0.61 -6.39
N ALA A 49 3.19 -0.15 -7.58
CA ALA A 49 1.78 -0.18 -7.95
C ALA A 49 1.16 -1.59 -7.89
N LYS A 50 1.90 -2.62 -8.29
CA LYS A 50 1.44 -4.01 -8.17
C LYS A 50 1.30 -4.45 -6.72
N VAL A 51 2.22 -4.04 -5.84
CA VAL A 51 2.16 -4.33 -4.40
C VAL A 51 0.88 -3.77 -3.78
N GLU A 52 0.57 -2.49 -4.05
CA GLU A 52 -0.67 -1.82 -3.63
C GLU A 52 -1.91 -2.58 -4.12
N ARG A 53 -1.96 -2.92 -5.40
CA ARG A 53 -3.08 -3.70 -5.96
C ARG A 53 -3.21 -5.06 -5.28
N CYS A 54 -2.10 -5.78 -5.07
CA CYS A 54 -2.11 -7.06 -4.36
C CYS A 54 -2.64 -6.91 -2.93
N ALA A 55 -2.26 -5.85 -2.22
CA ALA A 55 -2.74 -5.55 -0.88
C ALA A 55 -4.26 -5.30 -0.86
N ALA A 56 -4.77 -4.47 -1.77
CA ALA A 56 -6.20 -4.21 -1.93
C ALA A 56 -7.01 -5.48 -2.24
N GLU A 57 -6.54 -6.29 -3.20
CA GLU A 57 -7.22 -7.53 -3.57
C GLU A 57 -7.25 -8.55 -2.43
N ARG A 58 -6.23 -8.57 -1.56
CA ARG A 58 -6.19 -9.45 -0.40
C ARG A 58 -7.22 -9.08 0.67
N VAL A 59 -7.58 -7.81 0.82
CA VAL A 59 -8.64 -7.40 1.76
C VAL A 59 -10.03 -7.32 1.11
N ARG A 60 -10.14 -7.44 -0.22
CA ARG A 60 -11.43 -7.47 -0.94
C ARG A 60 -12.45 -8.50 -0.40
N PRO A 61 -12.07 -9.72 0.04
CA PRO A 61 -13.01 -10.64 0.67
C PRO A 61 -13.70 -10.06 1.90
N LEU A 62 -13.02 -9.19 2.67
CA LEU A 62 -13.60 -8.52 3.82
C LEU A 62 -14.64 -7.46 3.41
N LEU A 63 -14.36 -6.70 2.34
CA LEU A 63 -15.35 -5.76 1.78
C LEU A 63 -16.63 -6.51 1.35
N GLN A 64 -16.47 -7.67 0.70
CA GLN A 64 -17.60 -8.50 0.30
C GLN A 64 -18.38 -9.04 1.51
N LYS A 65 -17.65 -9.56 2.51
CA LYS A 65 -18.21 -10.09 3.76
C LYS A 65 -19.07 -9.05 4.49
N TYR A 66 -18.60 -7.80 4.56
CA TYR A 66 -19.27 -6.72 5.28
C TYR A 66 -20.18 -5.84 4.41
N GLY A 67 -20.29 -6.13 3.11
CA GLY A 67 -21.11 -5.35 2.18
C GLY A 67 -20.62 -3.91 1.97
N LEU A 68 -19.32 -3.67 2.16
CA LEU A 68 -18.68 -2.36 1.98
C LEU A 68 -18.53 -2.04 0.49
N LYS A 69 -18.73 -0.78 0.13
CA LYS A 69 -18.72 -0.32 -1.26
C LYS A 69 -17.70 0.79 -1.44
N PRO A 70 -16.53 0.49 -2.03
CA PRO A 70 -15.55 1.50 -2.34
C PRO A 70 -16.01 2.36 -3.50
N ARG A 71 -15.44 3.57 -3.59
CA ARG A 71 -15.46 4.43 -4.77
C ARG A 71 -14.85 3.71 -5.97
N LEU A 72 -15.11 4.26 -7.16
CA LEU A 72 -14.56 3.68 -8.38
C LEU A 72 -13.04 3.92 -8.45
N ASP A 73 -12.29 2.93 -8.95
CA ASP A 73 -10.84 3.05 -9.16
C ASP A 73 -10.47 4.30 -9.96
N THR A 74 -11.28 4.68 -10.95
CA THR A 74 -11.05 5.91 -11.75
C THR A 74 -11.21 7.21 -10.96
N GLU A 75 -11.98 7.21 -9.87
CA GLU A 75 -12.10 8.35 -8.96
C GLU A 75 -10.92 8.38 -7.99
N LEU A 76 -10.53 7.21 -7.47
CA LEU A 76 -9.40 7.05 -6.56
C LEU A 76 -8.06 7.38 -7.24
N PHE A 77 -7.86 6.96 -8.48
CA PHE A 77 -6.68 7.33 -9.26
C PHE A 77 -6.60 8.84 -9.51
N LYS A 78 -7.75 9.52 -9.65
CA LYS A 78 -7.76 10.99 -9.79
C LYS A 78 -7.36 11.69 -8.50
N SER A 79 -7.65 11.13 -7.32
CA SER A 79 -7.20 11.75 -6.05
C SER A 79 -5.68 11.77 -5.91
N ALA A 80 -4.94 10.84 -6.53
CA ALA A 80 -3.48 10.81 -6.48
C ALA A 80 -2.79 11.92 -7.30
N GLU A 81 -3.50 12.64 -8.19
CA GLU A 81 -2.91 13.63 -9.12
C GLU A 81 -2.06 14.70 -8.43
N LYS A 82 -2.48 15.15 -7.25
CA LYS A 82 -1.77 16.17 -6.48
C LYS A 82 -0.46 15.60 -5.94
N ASP A 83 -0.52 14.44 -5.33
CA ASP A 83 0.62 13.81 -4.66
C ASP A 83 1.66 13.35 -5.70
N ILE A 84 1.21 12.84 -6.85
CA ILE A 84 2.09 12.53 -7.99
C ILE A 84 2.92 13.76 -8.41
N LYS A 85 2.28 14.94 -8.52
CA LYS A 85 2.99 16.17 -8.92
C LYS A 85 4.01 16.60 -7.86
N GLN A 86 3.64 16.50 -6.59
CA GLN A 86 4.52 16.83 -5.47
C GLN A 86 5.73 15.88 -5.43
N SER A 87 5.48 14.58 -5.42
CA SER A 87 6.52 13.56 -5.38
C SER A 87 7.43 13.56 -6.60
N PHE A 88 6.90 13.76 -7.80
CA PHE A 88 7.73 13.89 -9.00
C PHE A 88 8.67 15.10 -8.92
N SER A 89 8.24 16.19 -8.28
CA SER A 89 9.09 17.39 -8.12
C SER A 89 10.30 17.19 -7.19
N LEU A 90 10.29 16.14 -6.36
CA LEU A 90 11.43 15.76 -5.51
C LEU A 90 12.57 15.12 -6.32
N GLY A 91 12.28 14.65 -7.54
CA GLY A 91 13.18 13.76 -8.28
C GLY A 91 13.30 12.38 -7.63
N TRP A 92 14.09 11.49 -8.22
CA TRP A 92 14.21 10.10 -7.75
C TRP A 92 14.77 10.02 -6.32
N ILE A 93 15.92 10.64 -6.06
CA ILE A 93 16.58 10.59 -4.76
C ILE A 93 15.65 11.15 -3.67
N GLY A 94 15.05 12.32 -3.91
CA GLY A 94 14.15 12.93 -2.93
C GLY A 94 12.87 12.13 -2.70
N LEU A 95 12.36 11.42 -3.71
CA LEU A 95 11.24 10.49 -3.52
C LEU A 95 11.63 9.30 -2.65
N ILE A 96 12.77 8.67 -2.91
CA ILE A 96 13.24 7.53 -2.10
C ILE A 96 13.53 7.96 -0.65
N ASP A 97 14.18 9.11 -0.45
CA ASP A 97 14.39 9.68 0.89
C ASP A 97 13.06 9.92 1.61
N TYR A 98 12.08 10.50 0.92
CA TYR A 98 10.74 10.71 1.46
C TYR A 98 10.08 9.38 1.87
N MET A 99 10.19 8.33 1.07
CA MET A 99 9.63 7.01 1.40
C MET A 99 10.30 6.44 2.65
N VAL A 100 11.63 6.47 2.73
CA VAL A 100 12.38 5.97 3.91
C VAL A 100 11.98 6.71 5.18
N GLU A 101 11.79 8.04 5.10
CA GLU A 101 11.45 8.86 6.27
C GLU A 101 9.97 8.75 6.67
N SER A 102 9.08 8.59 5.70
CA SER A 102 7.63 8.75 5.91
C SER A 102 6.91 7.42 6.12
N TYR A 103 7.23 6.39 5.33
CA TYR A 103 6.47 5.13 5.31
C TYR A 103 6.47 4.39 6.66
N PRO A 104 7.60 4.33 7.40
CA PRO A 104 7.60 3.73 8.74
C PRO A 104 6.57 4.34 9.71
N ASN A 105 6.11 5.57 9.47
CA ASN A 105 5.10 6.22 10.31
C ASN A 105 3.69 5.68 10.10
N TYR A 106 3.39 4.91 9.04
CA TYR A 106 2.08 4.27 8.81
C TYR A 106 1.93 2.91 9.50
N MET A 107 3.04 2.32 9.94
CA MET A 107 3.04 1.02 10.60
C MET A 107 2.17 0.94 11.87
N PRO A 108 2.17 1.95 12.77
CA PRO A 108 1.28 1.95 13.93
C PRO A 108 -0.20 1.85 13.56
N GLU A 109 -0.64 2.50 12.48
CA GLU A 109 -2.03 2.55 12.07
C GLU A 109 -2.48 1.22 11.45
N PHE A 110 -1.64 0.58 10.62
CA PHE A 110 -1.90 -0.80 10.17
C PHE A 110 -2.01 -1.78 11.33
N LYS A 111 -1.16 -1.64 12.35
CA LYS A 111 -1.24 -2.46 13.58
C LYS A 111 -2.46 -2.15 14.43
N ALA A 112 -2.93 -0.91 14.44
CA ALA A 112 -4.17 -0.53 15.10
C ALA A 112 -5.37 -1.21 14.43
N LEU A 113 -5.42 -1.22 13.08
CA LEU A 113 -6.48 -1.91 12.35
C LEU A 113 -6.49 -3.43 12.64
N GLU A 114 -5.31 -4.09 12.63
CA GLU A 114 -5.19 -5.49 13.04
C GLU A 114 -5.73 -5.73 14.47
N ALA A 115 -5.47 -4.81 15.40
CA ALA A 115 -5.90 -4.93 16.79
C ALA A 115 -7.41 -4.74 16.98
N MET A 116 -8.08 -4.00 16.08
CA MET A 116 -9.53 -3.80 16.11
C MET A 116 -10.31 -5.00 15.53
N ALA A 117 -9.66 -5.77 14.66
CA ALA A 117 -10.32 -6.76 13.83
C ALA A 117 -10.88 -7.97 14.60
N PRO A 118 -12.00 -8.55 14.13
CA PRO A 118 -12.38 -9.91 14.46
C PRO A 118 -11.24 -10.90 14.15
N SER A 119 -11.10 -11.96 14.95
CA SER A 119 -9.98 -12.90 14.84
C SER A 119 -9.86 -13.55 13.45
N GLU A 120 -10.99 -13.76 12.78
CA GLU A 120 -11.07 -14.34 11.43
C GLU A 120 -10.59 -13.40 10.32
N ASP A 121 -10.57 -12.09 10.57
CA ASP A 121 -10.14 -11.09 9.58
C ASP A 121 -8.64 -10.85 9.62
N ILE A 122 -7.98 -11.16 10.74
CA ILE A 122 -6.57 -10.85 11.01
C ILE A 122 -5.64 -11.41 9.91
N VAL A 123 -5.97 -12.56 9.31
CA VAL A 123 -5.14 -13.14 8.25
C VAL A 123 -5.05 -12.25 7.01
N TYR A 124 -6.15 -11.58 6.64
CA TYR A 124 -6.18 -10.66 5.51
C TYR A 124 -5.44 -9.35 5.85
N LEU A 125 -5.65 -8.84 7.06
CA LEU A 125 -5.03 -7.59 7.52
C LEU A 125 -3.52 -7.71 7.73
N LYS A 126 -3.03 -8.88 8.18
CA LYS A 126 -1.58 -9.13 8.24
C LYS A 126 -0.92 -9.02 6.87
N ARG A 127 -1.65 -9.35 5.81
CA ARG A 127 -1.15 -9.19 4.44
C ARG A 127 -1.25 -7.77 3.93
N LEU A 128 -2.24 -7.01 4.38
CA LEU A 128 -2.26 -5.56 4.22
C LEU A 128 -0.99 -5.00 4.85
N THR A 129 -0.76 -5.18 6.15
CA THR A 129 0.46 -4.68 6.82
C THR A 129 1.78 -5.17 6.19
N ALA A 130 1.82 -6.36 5.60
CA ALA A 130 3.01 -6.88 4.95
C ALA A 130 3.42 -6.12 3.67
N HIS A 131 2.50 -5.39 3.02
CA HIS A 131 2.84 -4.59 1.83
C HIS A 131 3.72 -3.41 2.25
N GLU A 132 3.39 -2.77 3.37
CA GLU A 132 4.12 -1.63 3.91
C GLU A 132 5.56 -2.01 4.28
N PHE A 133 5.74 -3.19 4.90
CA PHE A 133 7.09 -3.73 5.14
C PHE A 133 7.88 -3.92 3.84
N ALA A 134 7.25 -4.41 2.77
CA ALA A 134 7.91 -4.60 1.48
C ALA A 134 8.30 -3.25 0.84
N ALA A 135 7.42 -2.24 0.94
CA ALA A 135 7.70 -0.89 0.43
C ALA A 135 8.84 -0.20 1.20
N ILE A 136 8.86 -0.32 2.53
CA ILE A 136 9.94 0.21 3.39
C ILE A 136 11.26 -0.49 3.10
N GLU A 137 11.28 -1.82 2.98
CA GLU A 137 12.50 -2.57 2.68
C GLU A 137 13.02 -2.20 1.27
N PHE A 138 12.13 -2.08 0.28
CA PHE A 138 12.49 -1.56 -1.05
C PHE A 138 13.15 -0.18 -0.95
N ALA A 139 12.51 0.78 -0.29
CA ALA A 139 13.00 2.16 -0.21
C ALA A 139 14.37 2.22 0.48
N THR A 140 14.55 1.42 1.53
CA THR A 140 15.82 1.32 2.27
C THR A 140 16.94 0.75 1.40
N LEU A 141 16.67 -0.33 0.66
CA LEU A 141 17.64 -0.94 -0.25
C LEU A 141 17.98 0.00 -1.42
N GLU A 142 16.99 0.67 -1.97
CA GLU A 142 17.16 1.64 -3.05
C GLU A 142 18.02 2.83 -2.59
N GLN A 143 17.77 3.37 -1.40
CA GLN A 143 18.57 4.44 -0.80
C GLN A 143 20.03 4.00 -0.59
N ALA A 144 20.26 2.74 -0.23
CA ALA A 144 21.59 2.16 -0.08
C ALA A 144 22.29 1.87 -1.42
N GLY A 145 21.62 2.04 -2.56
CA GLY A 145 22.14 1.75 -3.89
C GLY A 145 22.26 0.25 -4.19
N ASP A 146 21.45 -0.58 -3.52
CA ASP A 146 21.39 -2.01 -3.79
C ASP A 146 20.75 -2.26 -5.17
N LYS A 147 21.38 -3.11 -5.99
CA LYS A 147 20.90 -3.44 -7.33
C LYS A 147 19.67 -4.36 -7.32
N ASP A 148 19.46 -5.07 -6.22
CA ASP A 148 18.35 -6.00 -6.03
C ASP A 148 17.25 -5.39 -5.13
N SER A 149 17.13 -4.06 -5.10
CA SER A 149 16.15 -3.32 -4.29
C SER A 149 14.69 -3.75 -4.54
N LEU A 150 14.38 -4.27 -5.73
CA LEU A 150 13.07 -4.81 -6.11
C LEU A 150 12.69 -6.11 -5.38
N ARG A 151 13.65 -6.84 -4.81
CA ARG A 151 13.44 -8.17 -4.22
C ARG A 151 12.30 -8.22 -3.20
N PRO A 152 12.14 -7.27 -2.24
CA PRO A 152 11.05 -7.32 -1.27
C PRO A 152 9.67 -7.21 -1.92
N LEU A 153 9.53 -6.35 -2.93
CA LEU A 153 8.27 -6.19 -3.67
C LEU A 153 7.91 -7.47 -4.42
N LEU A 154 8.90 -8.07 -5.10
CA LEU A 154 8.71 -9.33 -5.83
C LEU A 154 8.29 -10.48 -4.91
N VAL A 155 8.93 -10.58 -3.74
CA VAL A 155 8.57 -11.59 -2.72
C VAL A 155 7.14 -11.38 -2.23
N TYR A 156 6.74 -10.14 -1.95
CA TYR A 156 5.38 -9.84 -1.50
C TYR A 156 4.33 -10.24 -2.55
N ILE A 157 4.58 -9.91 -3.82
CA ILE A 157 3.68 -10.21 -4.95
C ILE A 157 3.57 -11.72 -5.16
N ALA A 158 4.68 -12.46 -5.10
CA ALA A 158 4.71 -13.90 -5.37
C ALA A 158 4.08 -14.77 -4.28
N ASP A 159 3.88 -14.22 -3.07
CA ASP A 159 3.22 -14.89 -1.94
C ASP A 159 1.68 -14.90 -2.11
N GLU A 160 1.22 -15.43 -3.26
CA GLU A 160 -0.20 -15.67 -3.59
C GLU A 160 -0.76 -16.91 -2.87
#